data_AF-A0A1W2CG98-F1
#
_entry.id   AF-A0A1W2CG98-F1
#
_cell.length_a   1.000
_cell.length_b   1.000
_cell.length_c   1.000
_cell.angle_alpha   90.00
_cell.angle_beta   90.00
_cell.angle_gamma   90.00
#
_symmetry.space_group_name_H-M   'P 1'
#
loop_
_entity.id
_entity.type
_entity.pdbx_description
1 polymer ?
#
loop_
_entity_poly.entity_id
_entity_poly.type
_entity_poly.pdbx_seq_one_letter_code
_entity_poly.pdbx_strand_id
1 'polypeptide(L)'
;MTSIYENTPDPQKIEKELGEFLNKKFGGKVKVLSPSMLPQEDKTAAGAGKFNTKKVLGFNLTPWELISYLDQYVVRQKQAKSILATKICTHFNRIRHLNEHPDSSGSITGNIKANILMLGPTGVGKTYLVKLIAKKIGVPFVKGDATKFSETGYVGGDVEDLIRDLVKEADDDIELAQYGIVYIDEIDKIAATPNLHGADVSRAGVQRALLKPMEETEVNLKVPHDPVSMMQELDSFQKTGKRSKKSVNTANILFIVSGAFSGLSEIVQKRITRQSIGFGASLPRETPDNELLGKLKTEDLLKFGFESEFIGRLPVRSVLDPLTQADLFAILRMPNNPVILGKRLDFAAYGIEAVFTEAALEEFAALAFKENTGARGLVSVIEDALIPFEEALPSTGIHRFTITPEVICAPEKSLGKLLSGNHEETFALLHDEALKQTKAFIQKYVVKNKDNLNRAHGMELSSRTSELVAEYFCRHITELGTAVEKIKTHYDSVKQMELDFFKQHELNLVFEEDAIDFIMEQFIIHGVTSQEIMDKIYDDFYDGLSLICQKSEKNRFYISRQALLEHETFLENLIKKEISS
;
A
#
# COMPACT_ATOMS: atom_id res chain seq x y z
N MET A 1 13.22 3.63 72.45
CA MET A 1 14.70 3.68 72.47
C MET A 1 15.18 3.17 71.11
N THR A 2 15.18 4.03 70.10
CA THR A 2 16.33 4.80 69.54
C THR A 2 17.08 4.04 68.44
N SER A 3 16.86 4.51 67.20
CA SER A 3 17.86 4.70 66.12
C SER A 3 18.79 3.54 65.72
N ILE A 4 18.51 2.89 64.58
CA ILE A 4 19.51 2.57 63.53
C ILE A 4 18.79 2.61 62.16
N TYR A 5 18.40 3.80 61.71
CA TYR A 5 18.27 4.10 60.28
C TYR A 5 19.41 5.07 60.00
N GLU A 6 20.44 4.63 59.28
CA GLU A 6 21.29 5.45 58.40
C GLU A 6 22.43 4.61 57.86
N ASN A 7 22.30 4.20 56.59
CA ASN A 7 23.37 4.24 55.59
C ASN A 7 22.85 3.55 54.32
N THR A 8 21.88 4.17 53.65
CA THR A 8 21.81 4.06 52.19
C THR A 8 23.04 4.77 51.64
N PRO A 9 23.95 4.06 50.95
CA PRO A 9 25.15 4.70 50.41
C PRO A 9 24.75 5.80 49.41
N ASP A 10 25.27 6.99 49.65
CA ASP A 10 25.05 8.18 48.83
C ASP A 10 25.43 7.86 47.36
N PRO A 11 24.52 8.03 46.38
CA PRO A 11 24.76 7.67 44.97
C PRO A 11 26.05 8.27 44.40
N GLN A 12 26.42 9.46 44.87
CA GLN A 12 27.65 10.14 44.45
C GLN A 12 28.93 9.45 44.96
N LYS A 13 28.88 8.78 46.13
CA LYS A 13 30.00 7.98 46.64
C LYS A 13 30.21 6.72 45.81
N ILE A 14 29.11 6.06 45.40
CA ILE A 14 29.16 4.85 44.57
C ILE A 14 29.71 5.18 43.18
N GLU A 15 29.26 6.28 42.55
CA GLU A 15 29.79 6.73 41.26
C GLU A 15 31.29 7.03 41.33
N LYS A 16 31.75 7.63 42.44
CA LYS A 16 33.17 7.96 42.63
C LYS A 16 34.02 6.70 42.84
N GLU A 17 33.56 5.74 43.65
CA GLU A 17 34.23 4.44 43.83
C GLU A 17 34.23 3.61 42.54
N LEU A 18 33.15 3.63 41.76
CA LEU A 18 33.06 2.94 40.47
C LEU A 18 34.01 3.58 39.44
N GLY A 19 34.07 4.92 39.41
CA GLY A 19 34.98 5.69 38.55
C GLY A 19 36.46 5.45 38.89
N GLU A 20 36.80 5.38 40.18
CA GLU A 20 38.16 5.03 40.63
C GLU A 20 38.50 3.57 40.31
N PHE A 21 37.58 2.63 40.50
CA PHE A 21 37.77 1.22 40.17
C PHE A 21 37.97 0.99 38.66
N LEU A 22 37.20 1.68 37.81
CA LEU A 22 37.29 1.59 36.36
C LEU A 22 38.59 2.25 35.84
N ASN A 23 39.00 3.40 36.38
CA ASN A 23 40.29 4.00 36.02
C ASN A 23 41.49 3.15 36.42
N LYS A 24 41.39 2.41 37.53
CA LYS A 24 42.46 1.50 38.01
C LYS A 24 42.57 0.22 37.18
N LYS A 25 41.46 -0.28 36.62
CA LYS A 25 41.45 -1.47 35.74
C LYS A 25 41.76 -1.16 34.27
N PHE A 26 41.38 0.01 33.76
CA PHE A 26 41.39 0.29 32.32
C PHE A 26 42.29 1.47 31.89
N GLY A 27 43.08 2.05 32.80
CA GLY A 27 44.12 3.01 32.44
C GLY A 27 43.56 4.33 31.91
N GLY A 28 43.09 5.18 32.82
CA GLY A 28 42.96 6.64 32.65
C GLY A 28 42.28 7.14 31.37
N LYS A 29 40.93 7.08 31.33
CA LYS A 29 39.98 8.00 30.63
C LYS A 29 38.58 7.37 30.50
N VAL A 30 37.96 6.98 31.61
CA VAL A 30 36.52 6.63 31.61
C VAL A 30 35.78 7.65 32.48
N LYS A 31 35.02 8.55 31.84
CA LYS A 31 34.05 9.42 32.52
C LYS A 31 32.68 8.72 32.46
N VAL A 32 32.14 8.40 33.63
CA VAL A 32 30.76 7.91 33.76
C VAL A 32 29.84 9.14 33.68
N LEU A 33 28.97 9.19 32.66
CA LEU A 33 27.93 10.21 32.52
C LEU A 33 26.62 9.63 33.06
N SER A 34 26.05 10.28 34.06
CA SER A 34 24.75 9.95 34.64
C SER A 34 23.63 10.39 33.67
N PRO A 35 22.59 9.58 33.39
CA PRO A 35 21.52 9.96 32.48
C PRO A 35 20.46 10.75 33.23
N SER A 36 20.63 12.07 33.30
CA SER A 36 19.57 13.00 33.69
C SER A 36 19.25 13.92 32.52
N MET A 37 18.73 13.34 31.45
CA MET A 37 17.97 14.04 30.42
C MET A 37 16.81 13.14 30.03
N LEU A 38 15.59 13.54 30.41
CA LEU A 38 14.36 13.00 29.82
C LEU A 38 14.48 13.15 28.30
N PRO A 39 14.06 12.16 27.49
CA PRO A 39 14.03 12.33 26.05
C PRO A 39 13.04 13.47 25.75
N GLN A 40 13.55 14.59 25.22
CA GLN A 40 12.69 15.46 24.45
C GLN A 40 12.27 14.66 23.21
N GLU A 41 10.96 14.58 22.97
CA GLU A 41 10.42 14.03 21.73
C GLU A 41 11.03 14.77 20.54
N ASP A 42 11.94 14.12 19.82
CA ASP A 42 12.40 14.58 18.53
C ASP A 42 11.23 14.55 17.55
N LYS A 43 10.64 15.73 17.32
CA LYS A 43 9.71 16.00 16.22
C LYS A 43 10.47 16.08 14.89
N THR A 44 11.12 15.00 14.47
CA THR A 44 11.64 14.85 13.10
C THR A 44 11.61 13.39 12.64
N ALA A 45 10.39 12.84 12.54
CA ALA A 45 10.11 11.69 11.69
C ALA A 45 8.76 11.94 11.00
N ALA A 46 8.82 12.58 9.84
CA ALA A 46 7.66 12.74 8.98
C ALA A 46 7.34 11.39 8.32
N GLY A 47 6.15 10.84 8.60
CA GLY A 47 5.40 10.07 7.62
C GLY A 47 5.42 8.53 7.71
N ALA A 48 5.23 7.93 8.89
CA ALA A 48 4.61 6.61 8.98
C ALA A 48 3.33 6.73 9.79
N GLY A 49 2.18 6.46 9.16
CA GLY A 49 0.88 6.64 9.79
C GLY A 49 0.71 5.70 10.97
N LYS A 50 0.60 6.25 12.19
CA LYS A 50 0.31 5.49 13.42
C LYS A 50 -0.86 4.53 13.17
N PHE A 51 -0.58 3.23 13.26
CA PHE A 51 -1.63 2.22 13.27
C PHE A 51 -2.48 2.41 14.53
N ASN A 52 -3.80 2.24 14.43
CA ASN A 52 -4.71 2.49 15.53
C ASN A 52 -5.57 1.24 15.74
N THR A 53 -5.48 0.64 16.93
CA THR A 53 -6.25 -0.53 17.36
C THR A 53 -7.76 -0.29 17.20
N LYS A 54 -8.23 0.96 17.34
CA LYS A 54 -9.62 1.36 17.05
C LYS A 54 -10.03 1.19 15.58
N LYS A 55 -9.11 1.28 14.62
CA LYS A 55 -9.40 1.03 13.19
C LYS A 55 -9.61 -0.45 12.90
N VAL A 56 -8.86 -1.34 13.55
CA VAL A 56 -9.03 -2.80 13.39
C VAL A 56 -10.35 -3.25 14.02
N LEU A 57 -10.68 -2.72 15.21
CA LEU A 57 -11.95 -2.99 15.88
C LEU A 57 -13.14 -2.33 15.16
N GLY A 58 -12.93 -1.26 14.40
CA GLY A 58 -13.91 -0.63 13.50
C GLY A 58 -13.98 -1.25 12.10
N PHE A 59 -13.33 -2.39 11.84
CA PHE A 59 -13.26 -3.00 10.52
C PHE A 59 -14.66 -3.39 10.01
N ASN A 60 -15.12 -2.74 8.94
CA ASN A 60 -16.41 -3.05 8.30
C ASN A 60 -16.29 -3.27 6.78
N LEU A 61 -15.09 -3.61 6.30
CA LEU A 61 -14.84 -3.74 4.88
C LEU A 61 -15.51 -5.02 4.34
N THR A 62 -16.30 -4.86 3.28
CA THR A 62 -16.91 -5.98 2.59
C THR A 62 -15.92 -6.63 1.61
N PRO A 63 -16.08 -7.92 1.27
CA PRO A 63 -15.25 -8.58 0.26
C PRO A 63 -15.26 -7.85 -1.09
N TRP A 64 -16.41 -7.30 -1.48
CA TRP A 64 -16.56 -6.57 -2.73
C TRP A 64 -15.73 -5.26 -2.74
N GLU A 65 -15.75 -4.49 -1.64
CA GLU A 65 -14.94 -3.28 -1.52
C GLU A 65 -13.44 -3.58 -1.54
N LEU A 66 -13.02 -4.68 -0.91
CA LEU A 66 -11.63 -5.11 -0.95
C LEU A 66 -11.23 -5.54 -2.38
N ILE A 67 -12.06 -6.30 -3.09
CA ILE A 67 -11.80 -6.66 -4.50
C ILE A 67 -11.68 -5.40 -5.36
N SER A 68 -12.60 -4.45 -5.20
CA SER A 68 -12.61 -3.18 -5.92
C SER A 68 -11.35 -2.35 -5.66
N TYR A 69 -10.85 -2.34 -4.42
CA TYR A 69 -9.55 -1.75 -4.09
C TYR A 69 -8.40 -2.49 -4.81
N LEU A 70 -8.38 -3.82 -4.77
CA LEU A 70 -7.32 -4.62 -5.40
C LEU A 70 -7.32 -4.52 -6.94
N ASP A 71 -8.48 -4.33 -7.56
CA ASP A 71 -8.64 -4.13 -9.00
C ASP A 71 -7.90 -2.88 -9.53
N GLN A 72 -7.61 -1.92 -8.66
CA GLN A 72 -6.84 -0.71 -9.01
C GLN A 72 -5.32 -0.97 -9.13
N TYR A 73 -4.84 -2.09 -8.60
CA TYR A 73 -3.41 -2.41 -8.51
C TYR A 73 -3.02 -3.78 -9.07
N VAL A 74 -3.97 -4.72 -9.16
CA VAL A 74 -3.69 -6.11 -9.55
C VAL A 74 -4.56 -6.52 -10.74
N VAL A 75 -3.91 -6.77 -11.87
CA VAL A 75 -4.55 -7.24 -13.11
C VAL A 75 -4.81 -8.75 -13.06
N ARG A 76 -5.85 -9.18 -13.78
CA ARG A 76 -6.23 -10.59 -14.05
C ARG A 76 -6.74 -11.43 -12.88
N GLN A 77 -6.04 -11.50 -11.76
CA GLN A 77 -6.17 -12.52 -10.69
C GLN A 77 -7.54 -12.57 -9.97
N LYS A 78 -8.64 -12.79 -10.70
CA LYS A 78 -10.03 -12.64 -10.24
C LYS A 78 -10.38 -13.64 -9.15
N GLN A 79 -10.07 -14.92 -9.39
CA GLN A 79 -10.37 -15.98 -8.43
C GLN A 79 -9.57 -15.80 -7.15
N ALA A 80 -8.28 -15.49 -7.26
CA ALA A 80 -7.43 -15.24 -6.10
C ALA A 80 -7.90 -14.03 -5.29
N LYS A 81 -8.21 -12.90 -5.95
CA LYS A 81 -8.80 -11.72 -5.29
C LYS A 81 -10.09 -12.05 -4.57
N SER A 82 -10.99 -12.80 -5.20
CA SER A 82 -12.26 -13.22 -4.58
C SER A 82 -12.05 -14.07 -3.33
N ILE A 83 -11.21 -15.10 -3.40
CA ILE A 83 -10.92 -16.01 -2.27
C ILE A 83 -10.27 -15.25 -1.12
N LEU A 84 -9.22 -14.48 -1.41
CA LEU A 84 -8.50 -13.72 -0.39
C LEU A 84 -9.40 -12.68 0.26
N ALA A 85 -10.10 -11.86 -0.53
CA ALA A 85 -10.97 -10.84 0.00
C ALA A 85 -12.08 -11.43 0.87
N THR A 86 -12.71 -12.52 0.43
CA THR A 86 -13.73 -13.21 1.22
C THR A 86 -13.17 -13.73 2.54
N LYS A 87 -12.09 -14.51 2.50
CA LYS A 87 -11.57 -15.18 3.70
C LYS A 87 -10.95 -14.21 4.69
N ILE A 88 -10.24 -13.20 4.21
CA ILE A 88 -9.59 -12.20 5.05
C ILE A 88 -10.64 -11.26 5.67
N CYS A 89 -11.62 -10.76 4.89
CA CYS A 89 -12.72 -9.97 5.47
C CYS A 89 -13.52 -10.78 6.49
N THR A 90 -13.80 -12.06 6.22
CA THR A 90 -14.50 -12.91 7.20
C THR A 90 -13.68 -13.11 8.47
N HIS A 91 -12.36 -13.30 8.36
CA HIS A 91 -11.46 -13.44 9.51
C HIS A 91 -11.56 -12.22 10.45
N PHE A 92 -11.36 -11.01 9.92
CA PHE A 92 -11.40 -9.79 10.73
C PHE A 92 -12.80 -9.42 11.24
N ASN A 93 -13.84 -9.60 10.42
CA ASN A 93 -15.22 -9.37 10.87
C ASN A 93 -15.62 -10.34 12.00
N ARG A 94 -15.15 -11.58 11.95
CA ARG A 94 -15.40 -12.57 13.00
C ARG A 94 -14.71 -12.18 14.31
N ILE A 95 -13.47 -11.72 14.23
CA ILE A 95 -12.72 -11.21 15.39
C ILE A 95 -13.47 -10.04 16.03
N ARG A 96 -13.90 -9.06 15.22
CA ARG A 96 -14.70 -7.92 15.69
C ARG A 96 -15.97 -8.39 16.41
N HIS A 97 -16.73 -9.28 15.79
CA HIS A 97 -17.97 -9.79 16.37
C HIS A 97 -17.75 -10.50 17.72
N LEU A 98 -16.68 -11.30 17.85
CA LEU A 98 -16.33 -11.98 19.09
C LEU A 98 -15.92 -10.99 20.19
N ASN A 99 -15.21 -9.92 19.84
CA ASN A 99 -14.84 -8.86 20.78
C ASN A 99 -16.06 -8.01 21.24
N GLU A 100 -17.01 -7.76 20.35
CA GLU A 100 -18.24 -6.99 20.67
C GLU A 100 -19.25 -7.80 21.50
N HIS A 101 -19.25 -9.14 21.37
CA HIS A 101 -20.19 -10.04 22.04
C HIS A 101 -19.48 -11.14 22.84
N PRO A 102 -18.75 -10.80 23.92
CA PRO A 102 -18.00 -11.76 24.72
C PRO A 102 -18.91 -12.81 25.40
N ASP A 103 -20.11 -12.43 25.86
CA ASP A 103 -21.01 -13.30 26.62
C ASP A 103 -21.84 -14.27 25.77
N SER A 104 -22.05 -13.99 24.47
CA SER A 104 -22.74 -14.89 23.53
C SER A 104 -21.83 -15.99 22.98
N SER A 105 -20.55 -15.96 23.34
CA SER A 105 -19.53 -16.88 22.87
C SER A 105 -19.46 -18.11 23.77
N GLY A 106 -20.49 -18.98 23.69
CA GLY A 106 -20.24 -20.39 23.99
C GLY A 106 -19.10 -20.82 23.07
N SER A 107 -17.92 -21.14 23.61
CA SER A 107 -16.73 -21.45 22.84
C SER A 107 -17.10 -22.48 21.76
N ILE A 108 -17.18 -22.05 20.49
CA ILE A 108 -17.34 -22.99 19.40
C ILE A 108 -16.03 -23.79 19.39
N THR A 109 -16.09 -24.98 20.00
CA THR A 109 -14.97 -25.90 20.07
C THR A 109 -14.52 -26.22 18.65
N GLY A 110 -13.23 -26.04 18.37
CA GLY A 110 -12.67 -26.36 17.05
C GLY A 110 -12.77 -25.24 16.02
N ASN A 111 -12.67 -23.97 16.44
CA ASN A 111 -12.51 -22.88 15.48
C ASN A 111 -11.19 -23.01 14.69
N ILE A 112 -11.28 -23.41 13.42
CA ILE A 112 -10.13 -23.51 12.53
C ILE A 112 -9.88 -22.17 11.86
N LYS A 113 -8.68 -21.61 12.04
CA LYS A 113 -8.25 -20.40 11.31
C LYS A 113 -8.25 -20.65 9.82
N ALA A 114 -8.72 -19.68 9.06
CA ALA A 114 -8.74 -19.74 7.61
C ALA A 114 -7.38 -19.37 7.00
N ASN A 115 -6.28 -19.95 7.50
CA ASN A 115 -4.95 -19.75 6.93
C ASN A 115 -4.95 -20.18 5.46
N ILE A 116 -4.14 -19.49 4.66
CA ILE A 116 -4.26 -19.50 3.21
C ILE A 116 -2.97 -20.02 2.57
N LEU A 117 -3.11 -20.96 1.64
CA LEU A 117 -2.06 -21.42 0.74
C LEU A 117 -2.25 -20.80 -0.64
N MET A 118 -1.29 -19.98 -1.08
CA MET A 118 -1.27 -19.38 -2.42
C MET A 118 -0.32 -20.13 -3.34
N LEU A 119 -0.83 -20.62 -4.47
CA LEU A 119 -0.07 -21.33 -5.50
C LEU A 119 -0.03 -20.50 -6.77
N GLY A 120 1.13 -20.42 -7.42
CA GLY A 120 1.24 -19.82 -8.74
C GLY A 120 2.68 -19.45 -9.09
N PRO A 121 3.00 -19.16 -10.36
CA PRO A 121 4.37 -18.92 -10.79
C PRO A 121 4.99 -17.66 -10.15
N THR A 122 6.31 -17.51 -10.32
CA THR A 122 7.01 -16.30 -9.88
C THR A 122 6.53 -15.08 -10.66
N GLY A 123 6.53 -13.90 -10.02
CA GLY A 123 6.19 -12.65 -10.71
C GLY A 123 4.71 -12.41 -11.03
N VAL A 124 3.77 -13.23 -10.53
CA VAL A 124 2.31 -13.00 -10.73
C VAL A 124 1.66 -12.07 -9.69
N GLY A 125 2.44 -11.57 -8.73
CA GLY A 125 1.96 -10.62 -7.71
C GLY A 125 1.51 -11.23 -6.38
N LYS A 126 1.91 -12.46 -6.03
CA LYS A 126 1.55 -13.13 -4.75
C LYS A 126 1.81 -12.24 -3.52
N THR A 127 3.05 -11.81 -3.32
CA THR A 127 3.44 -10.94 -2.19
C THR A 127 2.77 -9.58 -2.27
N TYR A 128 2.68 -9.00 -3.47
CA TYR A 128 2.11 -7.66 -3.68
C TYR A 128 0.63 -7.62 -3.31
N LEU A 129 -0.12 -8.65 -3.69
CA LEU A 129 -1.54 -8.79 -3.39
C LEU A 129 -1.79 -8.82 -1.88
N VAL A 130 -1.02 -9.60 -1.11
CA VAL A 130 -1.18 -9.67 0.35
C VAL A 130 -0.77 -8.36 1.02
N LYS A 131 0.33 -7.74 0.57
CA LYS A 131 0.79 -6.44 1.08
C LYS A 131 -0.28 -5.35 0.90
N LEU A 132 -0.93 -5.31 -0.27
CA LEU A 132 -2.03 -4.37 -0.53
C LEU A 132 -3.23 -4.61 0.39
N ILE A 133 -3.59 -5.88 0.62
CA ILE A 133 -4.69 -6.23 1.53
C ILE A 133 -4.36 -5.74 2.95
N ALA A 134 -3.16 -6.04 3.46
CA ALA A 134 -2.74 -5.58 4.78
C ALA A 134 -2.75 -4.06 4.90
N LYS A 135 -2.22 -3.34 3.90
CA LYS A 135 -2.25 -1.86 3.82
C LYS A 135 -3.69 -1.33 3.86
N LYS A 136 -4.62 -1.96 3.12
CA LYS A 136 -6.03 -1.51 3.06
C LYS A 136 -6.78 -1.75 4.35
N ILE A 137 -6.51 -2.87 5.03
CA ILE A 137 -7.12 -3.21 6.32
C ILE A 137 -6.49 -2.36 7.45
N GLY A 138 -5.22 -2.01 7.32
CA GLY A 138 -4.49 -1.23 8.32
C GLY A 138 -3.99 -2.07 9.49
N VAL A 139 -3.54 -3.30 9.20
CA VAL A 139 -2.97 -4.24 10.19
C VAL A 139 -1.47 -4.44 9.94
N PRO A 140 -0.68 -4.77 10.99
CA PRO A 140 0.73 -5.10 10.84
C PRO A 140 0.95 -6.26 9.86
N PHE A 141 2.01 -6.18 9.06
CA PHE A 141 2.33 -7.17 8.03
C PHE A 141 3.81 -7.51 8.04
N VAL A 142 4.13 -8.79 8.20
CA VAL A 142 5.50 -9.29 8.10
C VAL A 142 5.63 -10.28 6.97
N LYS A 143 6.70 -10.14 6.20
CA LYS A 143 7.12 -11.10 5.19
C LYS A 143 8.30 -11.94 5.70
N GLY A 144 8.11 -13.25 5.73
CA GLY A 144 9.14 -14.26 5.91
C GLY A 144 9.43 -15.03 4.63
N ASP A 145 10.62 -15.64 4.57
CA ASP A 145 11.00 -16.61 3.55
C ASP A 145 11.22 -17.96 4.25
N ALA A 146 10.51 -19.00 3.82
CA ALA A 146 10.54 -20.31 4.44
C ALA A 146 11.96 -20.92 4.47
N THR A 147 12.80 -20.59 3.50
CA THR A 147 14.16 -21.14 3.37
C THR A 147 15.14 -20.63 4.44
N LYS A 148 14.80 -19.53 5.11
CA LYS A 148 15.66 -18.92 6.15
C LYS A 148 15.50 -19.55 7.54
N PHE A 149 14.45 -20.35 7.74
CA PHE A 149 14.16 -20.94 9.04
C PHE A 149 14.83 -22.31 9.21
N SER A 150 15.07 -22.67 10.47
CA SER A 150 15.55 -23.99 10.86
C SER A 150 14.81 -24.51 12.08
N GLU A 151 14.74 -25.83 12.26
CA GLU A 151 14.02 -26.45 13.39
C GLU A 151 14.57 -26.02 14.75
N THR A 152 15.88 -25.82 14.86
CA THR A 152 16.57 -25.50 16.12
C THR A 152 16.78 -24.01 16.34
N GLY A 153 16.57 -23.16 15.33
CA GLY A 153 16.89 -21.73 15.37
C GLY A 153 18.40 -21.42 15.55
N TYR A 154 19.28 -22.42 15.46
CA TYR A 154 20.71 -22.29 15.80
C TYR A 154 21.61 -22.05 14.57
N VAL A 155 21.20 -22.55 13.40
CA VAL A 155 21.92 -22.41 12.11
C VAL A 155 21.09 -21.60 11.09
N GLY A 156 19.87 -21.20 11.47
CA GLY A 156 18.95 -20.33 10.72
C GLY A 156 18.00 -19.61 11.68
N GLY A 157 17.10 -18.76 11.15
CA GLY A 157 16.15 -17.99 11.98
C GLY A 157 15.14 -18.88 12.70
N ASP A 158 14.60 -18.38 13.82
CA ASP A 158 13.49 -18.99 14.55
C ASP A 158 12.18 -18.54 13.91
N VAL A 159 11.21 -19.45 13.77
CA VAL A 159 9.89 -19.13 13.21
C VAL A 159 9.14 -18.13 14.10
N GLU A 160 9.39 -18.16 15.42
CA GLU A 160 8.82 -17.18 16.36
C GLU A 160 9.33 -15.76 16.11
N ASP A 161 10.47 -15.57 15.42
CA ASP A 161 10.97 -14.24 15.04
C ASP A 161 9.96 -13.50 14.15
N LEU A 162 9.17 -14.21 13.35
CA LEU A 162 8.09 -13.60 12.55
C LEU A 162 7.07 -12.87 13.43
N ILE A 163 6.77 -13.41 14.60
CA ILE A 163 5.82 -12.80 15.55
C ILE A 163 6.47 -11.61 16.26
N ARG A 164 7.76 -11.72 16.59
CA ARG A 164 8.52 -10.62 17.18
C ARG A 164 8.64 -9.44 16.20
N ASP A 165 8.90 -9.71 14.94
CA ASP A 165 8.94 -8.68 13.89
C ASP A 165 7.56 -8.07 13.64
N LEU A 166 6.48 -8.83 13.85
CA LEU A 166 5.11 -8.30 13.72
C LEU A 166 4.79 -7.28 14.80
N VAL A 167 5.32 -7.47 16.01
CA VAL A 167 5.22 -6.47 17.09
C VAL A 167 6.04 -5.23 16.80
N LYS A 168 7.23 -5.38 16.21
CA LYS A 168 8.03 -4.22 15.78
C LYS A 168 7.30 -3.41 14.70
N GLU A 169 6.70 -4.07 13.73
CA GLU A 169 5.89 -3.42 12.68
C GLU A 169 4.63 -2.74 13.25
N ALA A 170 4.18 -3.18 14.43
CA ALA A 170 3.09 -2.58 15.18
C ALA A 170 3.54 -1.45 16.13
N ASP A 171 4.77 -0.91 15.99
CA ASP A 171 5.35 0.08 16.90
C ASP A 171 5.32 -0.36 18.39
N ASP A 172 5.63 -1.63 18.65
CA ASP A 172 5.56 -2.30 19.96
C ASP A 172 4.15 -2.42 20.58
N ASP A 173 3.08 -2.18 19.79
CA ASP A 173 1.70 -2.43 20.19
C ASP A 173 1.36 -3.93 20.10
N ILE A 174 1.37 -4.59 21.26
CA ILE A 174 1.06 -6.01 21.42
C ILE A 174 -0.38 -6.32 20.99
N GLU A 175 -1.35 -5.46 21.33
CA GLU A 175 -2.76 -5.71 21.02
C GLU A 175 -2.98 -5.64 19.51
N LEU A 176 -2.38 -4.65 18.86
CA LEU A 176 -2.46 -4.51 17.41
C LEU A 176 -1.76 -5.67 16.68
N ALA A 177 -0.59 -6.11 17.17
CA ALA A 177 0.16 -7.21 16.58
C ALA A 177 -0.61 -8.54 16.58
N GLN A 178 -1.48 -8.79 17.56
CA GLN A 178 -2.34 -9.98 17.60
C GLN A 178 -3.31 -10.07 16.41
N TYR A 179 -3.57 -8.95 15.73
CA TYR A 179 -4.42 -8.87 14.54
C TYR A 179 -3.62 -8.75 13.23
N GLY A 180 -2.31 -9.00 13.27
CA GLY A 180 -1.46 -8.88 12.08
C GLY A 180 -1.58 -10.05 11.10
N ILE A 181 -0.93 -9.88 9.95
CA ILE A 181 -0.81 -10.88 8.89
C ILE A 181 0.66 -11.29 8.76
N VAL A 182 0.91 -12.60 8.86
CA VAL A 182 2.23 -13.19 8.59
C VAL A 182 2.19 -13.85 7.23
N TYR A 183 3.03 -13.37 6.30
CA TYR A 183 3.17 -13.91 4.97
C TYR A 183 4.49 -14.66 4.81
N ILE A 184 4.44 -15.93 4.43
CA ILE A 184 5.63 -16.79 4.27
C ILE A 184 5.75 -17.19 2.80
N ASP A 185 6.78 -16.70 2.13
CA ASP A 185 7.08 -17.06 0.73
C ASP A 185 7.96 -18.32 0.65
N GLU A 186 8.08 -18.90 -0.54
CA GLU A 186 8.91 -20.07 -0.85
C GLU A 186 8.61 -21.33 0.00
N ILE A 187 7.36 -21.50 0.44
CA ILE A 187 6.95 -22.65 1.25
C ILE A 187 7.11 -23.99 0.50
N ASP A 188 7.13 -23.97 -0.83
CA ASP A 188 7.39 -25.14 -1.66
C ASP A 188 8.82 -25.69 -1.50
N LYS A 189 9.78 -24.88 -1.02
CA LYS A 189 11.19 -25.28 -0.85
C LYS A 189 11.45 -26.08 0.42
N ILE A 190 10.54 -26.02 1.39
CA ILE A 190 10.63 -26.80 2.64
C ILE A 190 9.89 -28.14 2.56
N ALA A 191 9.28 -28.47 1.41
CA ALA A 191 8.73 -29.79 1.15
C ALA A 191 9.85 -30.84 1.13
N ALA A 192 9.59 -31.99 1.74
CA ALA A 192 10.53 -33.10 1.76
C ALA A 192 10.73 -33.68 0.35
N THR A 193 11.96 -34.06 0.01
CA THR A 193 12.21 -34.62 -1.33
C THR A 193 11.75 -36.08 -1.39
N PRO A 194 10.80 -36.47 -2.26
CA PRO A 194 10.18 -37.80 -2.20
C PRO A 194 11.11 -39.00 -2.48
N ASN A 195 12.34 -38.79 -2.97
CA ASN A 195 13.25 -39.85 -3.44
C ASN A 195 14.61 -39.91 -2.72
N LEU A 196 14.95 -39.00 -1.80
CA LEU A 196 16.19 -39.14 -1.02
C LEU A 196 15.94 -40.03 0.20
N HIS A 197 16.55 -41.21 0.20
CA HIS A 197 16.58 -42.10 1.36
C HIS A 197 17.58 -41.54 2.38
N GLY A 198 17.10 -40.63 3.21
CA GLY A 198 17.80 -40.02 4.34
C GLY A 198 16.81 -39.21 5.15
N ALA A 199 17.02 -39.08 6.46
CA ALA A 199 16.15 -38.26 7.29
C ALA A 199 16.35 -36.78 6.88
N ASP A 200 15.41 -36.23 6.11
CA ASP A 200 15.36 -34.83 5.70
C ASP A 200 14.88 -33.97 6.89
N VAL A 201 15.52 -34.17 8.06
CA VAL A 201 15.09 -33.68 9.39
C VAL A 201 14.95 -32.15 9.36
N SER A 202 15.85 -31.46 8.67
CA SER A 202 15.89 -29.99 8.67
C SER A 202 14.69 -29.35 7.94
N ARG A 203 14.19 -29.92 6.84
CA ARG A 203 13.11 -29.29 6.04
C ARG A 203 11.73 -29.59 6.61
N ALA A 204 11.50 -30.85 6.97
CA ALA A 204 10.28 -31.26 7.66
C ALA A 204 10.21 -30.65 9.08
N GLY A 205 11.36 -30.43 9.73
CA GLY A 205 11.46 -29.72 11.00
C GLY A 205 10.92 -28.29 10.96
N VAL A 206 11.17 -27.54 9.87
CA VAL A 206 10.59 -26.20 9.67
C VAL A 206 9.06 -26.25 9.56
N GLN A 207 8.51 -27.24 8.84
CA GLN A 207 7.05 -27.43 8.76
C GLN A 207 6.44 -27.67 10.15
N ARG A 208 7.10 -28.47 11.01
CA ARG A 208 6.67 -28.73 12.39
C ARG A 208 6.79 -27.50 13.29
N ALA A 209 7.87 -26.73 13.15
CA ALA A 209 8.08 -25.49 13.89
C ALA A 209 6.98 -24.46 13.61
N LEU A 210 6.47 -24.41 12.37
CA LEU A 210 5.37 -23.53 11.94
C LEU A 210 3.99 -23.91 12.52
N LEU A 211 3.77 -25.16 12.91
CA LEU A 211 2.46 -25.62 13.41
C LEU A 211 2.02 -24.81 14.64
N LYS A 212 2.93 -24.63 15.61
CA LYS A 212 2.66 -23.94 16.86
C LYS A 212 2.18 -22.49 16.64
N PRO A 213 2.94 -21.61 15.95
CA PRO A 213 2.47 -20.25 15.66
C PRO A 213 1.14 -20.16 14.89
N MET A 214 0.89 -21.10 13.96
CA MET A 214 -0.32 -21.13 13.14
C MET A 214 -1.60 -21.50 13.91
N GLU A 215 -1.45 -22.10 15.08
CA GLU A 215 -2.53 -22.49 16.00
C GLU A 215 -2.80 -21.38 17.02
N GLU A 216 -2.85 -21.69 18.30
CA GLU A 216 -2.96 -20.73 19.38
C GLU A 216 -1.79 -20.97 20.32
N THR A 217 -0.81 -20.07 20.26
CA THR A 217 0.35 -20.12 21.14
C THR A 217 0.66 -18.76 21.71
N GLU A 218 1.13 -18.75 22.96
CA GLU A 218 1.68 -17.57 23.61
C GLU A 218 3.17 -17.50 23.28
N VAL A 219 3.54 -16.59 22.38
CA VAL A 219 4.94 -16.37 21.99
C VAL A 219 5.53 -15.31 22.90
N ASN A 220 6.67 -15.62 23.51
CA ASN A 220 7.38 -14.65 24.35
C ASN A 220 8.14 -13.67 23.45
N LEU A 221 7.93 -12.37 23.68
CA LEU A 221 8.62 -11.31 22.93
C LEU A 221 10.08 -11.12 23.31
N LYS A 222 10.54 -11.86 24.32
CA LYS A 222 11.91 -11.81 24.81
C LYS A 222 12.75 -12.83 24.06
N VAL A 223 13.84 -12.37 23.47
CA VAL A 223 14.88 -13.27 22.96
C VAL A 223 15.83 -13.58 24.13
N PRO A 224 16.11 -14.86 24.45
CA PRO A 224 16.96 -15.24 25.59
C PRO A 224 18.40 -14.67 25.57
N HIS A 225 18.85 -14.10 24.45
CA HIS A 225 20.24 -13.73 24.19
C HIS A 225 20.46 -12.25 23.84
N ASP A 226 19.45 -11.38 23.91
CA ASP A 226 19.61 -9.97 23.57
C ASP A 226 20.01 -9.12 24.80
N PRO A 227 21.20 -8.48 24.82
CA PRO A 227 21.66 -7.65 25.93
C PRO A 227 20.74 -6.45 26.24
N VAL A 228 20.01 -5.92 25.25
CA VAL A 228 19.05 -4.82 25.46
C VAL A 228 17.84 -5.29 26.26
N SER A 229 17.34 -6.49 25.96
CA SER A 229 16.24 -7.11 26.69
C SER A 229 16.62 -7.43 28.14
N MET A 230 17.88 -7.86 28.39
CA MET A 230 18.39 -8.09 29.75
C MET A 230 18.54 -6.79 30.56
N MET A 231 18.94 -5.70 29.91
CA MET A 231 19.11 -4.39 30.55
C MET A 231 17.76 -3.75 30.90
N GLN A 232 16.75 -3.87 30.02
CA GLN A 232 15.36 -3.49 30.32
C GLN A 232 14.75 -4.34 31.46
N GLU A 233 15.15 -5.61 31.61
CA GLU A 233 14.74 -6.44 32.75
C GLU A 233 15.33 -5.95 34.08
N LEU A 234 16.60 -5.54 34.10
CA LEU A 234 17.21 -4.98 35.30
C LEU A 234 16.51 -3.68 35.73
N ASP A 235 16.20 -2.81 34.78
CA ASP A 235 15.51 -1.53 35.04
C ASP A 235 14.05 -1.73 35.49
N SER A 236 13.31 -2.63 34.85
CA SER A 236 11.91 -2.89 35.19
C SER A 236 11.76 -3.67 36.50
N PHE A 237 12.68 -4.59 36.78
CA PHE A 237 12.75 -5.33 38.05
C PHE A 237 13.11 -4.41 39.22
N GLN A 238 14.05 -3.47 39.03
CA GLN A 238 14.37 -2.45 40.04
C GLN A 238 13.19 -1.52 40.34
N LYS A 239 12.38 -1.17 39.33
CA LYS A 239 11.24 -0.24 39.51
C LYS A 239 9.96 -0.88 40.04
N THR A 240 9.69 -2.15 39.73
CA THR A 240 8.37 -2.76 40.03
C THR A 240 8.43 -4.07 40.84
N GLY A 241 9.62 -4.63 41.05
CA GLY A 241 9.81 -5.88 41.81
C GLY A 241 9.20 -7.14 41.18
N LYS A 242 8.57 -7.05 40.00
CA LYS A 242 7.98 -8.18 39.27
C LYS A 242 8.60 -8.30 37.88
N ARG A 243 8.87 -9.53 37.44
CA ARG A 243 9.23 -9.80 36.05
C ARG A 243 7.98 -9.67 35.19
N SER A 244 7.85 -8.61 34.40
CA SER A 244 6.81 -8.53 33.36
C SER A 244 7.22 -9.43 32.18
N LYS A 245 6.46 -10.51 31.95
CA LYS A 245 6.55 -11.27 30.70
C LYS A 245 5.61 -10.61 29.71
N LYS A 246 6.16 -10.03 28.64
CA LYS A 246 5.37 -9.59 27.49
C LYS A 246 5.25 -10.78 26.53
N SER A 247 4.04 -11.28 26.34
CA SER A 247 3.73 -12.33 25.37
C SER A 247 2.70 -11.85 24.35
N VAL A 248 2.70 -12.46 23.17
CA VAL A 248 1.71 -12.25 22.12
C VAL A 248 0.96 -13.55 21.90
N ASN A 249 -0.36 -13.49 21.92
CA ASN A 249 -1.21 -14.60 21.54
C ASN A 249 -1.36 -14.65 20.02
N THR A 250 -1.06 -15.80 19.40
CA THR A 250 -1.14 -15.94 17.95
C THR A 250 -2.54 -16.27 17.42
N ALA A 251 -3.56 -16.50 18.26
CA ALA A 251 -4.90 -16.97 17.86
C ALA A 251 -5.57 -16.15 16.74
N ASN A 252 -5.35 -14.84 16.73
CA ASN A 252 -5.97 -13.94 15.74
C ASN A 252 -5.05 -13.55 14.57
N ILE A 253 -3.77 -13.97 14.63
CA ILE A 253 -2.80 -13.74 13.56
C ILE A 253 -3.14 -14.64 12.37
N LEU A 254 -3.27 -14.04 11.18
CA LEU A 254 -3.55 -14.75 9.95
C LEU A 254 -2.25 -15.16 9.25
N PHE A 255 -2.11 -16.44 8.94
CA PHE A 255 -0.99 -16.94 8.15
C PHE A 255 -1.37 -17.11 6.69
N ILE A 256 -0.58 -16.52 5.80
CA ILE A 256 -0.69 -16.69 4.35
C ILE A 256 0.64 -17.20 3.83
N VAL A 257 0.67 -18.44 3.36
CA VAL A 257 1.88 -19.05 2.82
C VAL A 257 1.80 -19.12 1.31
N SER A 258 2.93 -19.01 0.62
CA SER A 258 2.96 -19.10 -0.84
C SER A 258 4.18 -19.81 -1.39
N GLY A 259 4.02 -20.35 -2.60
CA GLY A 259 5.10 -21.01 -3.33
C GLY A 259 4.84 -21.06 -4.83
N ALA A 260 5.87 -21.43 -5.59
CA ALA A 260 5.76 -21.63 -7.03
C ALA A 260 5.23 -23.03 -7.38
N PHE A 261 5.59 -24.04 -6.58
CA PHE A 261 5.13 -25.43 -6.73
C PHE A 261 5.43 -26.02 -8.10
N SER A 262 6.66 -25.82 -8.59
CA SER A 262 7.16 -26.44 -9.82
C SER A 262 7.03 -27.96 -9.77
N GLY A 263 6.37 -28.57 -10.76
CA GLY A 263 6.14 -30.02 -10.86
C GLY A 263 4.87 -30.53 -10.14
N LEU A 264 4.16 -29.69 -9.39
CA LEU A 264 2.91 -30.08 -8.74
C LEU A 264 1.78 -30.35 -9.74
N SER A 265 1.75 -29.61 -10.86
CA SER A 265 0.79 -29.84 -11.94
C SER A 265 0.91 -31.25 -12.53
N GLU A 266 2.13 -31.77 -12.68
CA GLU A 266 2.37 -33.14 -13.15
C GLU A 266 1.82 -34.20 -12.19
N ILE A 267 1.94 -33.98 -10.87
CA ILE A 267 1.41 -34.90 -9.85
C ILE A 267 -0.11 -34.95 -9.96
N VAL A 268 -0.74 -33.78 -10.08
CA VAL A 268 -2.19 -33.65 -10.24
C VAL A 268 -2.65 -34.30 -11.55
N GLN A 269 -1.92 -34.07 -12.65
CA GLN A 269 -2.20 -34.67 -13.96
C GLN A 269 -2.13 -36.19 -13.88
N LYS A 270 -1.04 -36.76 -13.33
CA LYS A 270 -0.89 -38.21 -13.15
C LYS A 270 -2.05 -38.82 -12.36
N ARG A 271 -2.55 -38.13 -11.33
CA ARG A 271 -3.73 -38.59 -10.58
C ARG A 271 -4.99 -38.58 -11.46
N ILE A 272 -5.27 -37.47 -12.15
CA ILE A 272 -6.46 -37.34 -12.99
C ILE A 272 -6.43 -38.39 -14.11
N THR A 273 -5.29 -38.57 -14.78
CA THR A 273 -5.13 -39.53 -15.87
C THR A 273 -5.21 -40.99 -15.41
N ARG A 274 -4.73 -41.33 -14.20
CA ARG A 274 -4.89 -42.68 -13.65
C ARG A 274 -6.35 -43.06 -13.36
N GLN A 275 -7.21 -42.08 -13.07
CA GLN A 275 -8.65 -42.32 -12.87
C GLN A 275 -9.40 -42.57 -14.19
N SER A 276 -8.83 -42.20 -15.34
CA SER A 276 -9.46 -42.35 -16.66
C SER A 276 -9.11 -43.64 -17.41
N ILE A 277 -8.54 -44.67 -16.78
CA ILE A 277 -8.21 -45.93 -17.46
C ILE A 277 -9.48 -46.78 -17.63
N GLY A 278 -10.11 -46.69 -18.82
CA GLY A 278 -11.23 -47.50 -19.27
C GLY A 278 -11.32 -47.53 -20.81
N PHE A 279 -11.86 -48.61 -21.39
CA PHE A 279 -12.03 -48.81 -22.84
C PHE A 279 -12.89 -47.68 -23.45
N GLY A 280 -12.27 -46.61 -23.94
CA GLY A 280 -12.94 -45.42 -24.49
C GLY A 280 -12.41 -44.06 -24.01
N ALA A 281 -11.39 -44.03 -23.15
CA ALA A 281 -10.84 -42.77 -22.65
C ALA A 281 -10.10 -41.98 -23.75
N SER A 282 -10.57 -40.76 -24.00
CA SER A 282 -9.87 -39.80 -24.86
C SER A 282 -8.52 -39.41 -24.25
N LEU A 283 -7.48 -39.37 -25.09
CA LEU A 283 -6.20 -38.76 -24.71
C LEU A 283 -6.47 -37.34 -24.18
N PRO A 284 -6.00 -36.96 -22.99
CA PRO A 284 -6.25 -35.63 -22.46
C PRO A 284 -5.59 -34.59 -23.38
N ARG A 285 -6.33 -33.55 -23.77
CA ARG A 285 -5.73 -32.31 -24.28
C ARG A 285 -4.72 -31.81 -23.25
N GLU A 286 -3.60 -31.23 -23.71
CA GLU A 286 -2.68 -30.50 -22.82
C GLU A 286 -3.50 -29.47 -22.03
N THR A 287 -3.68 -29.77 -20.75
CA THR A 287 -4.47 -28.95 -19.84
C THR A 287 -3.51 -27.96 -19.22
N PRO A 288 -3.79 -26.64 -19.25
CA PRO A 288 -2.86 -25.66 -18.72
C PRO A 288 -2.66 -25.87 -17.20
N ASP A 289 -1.45 -25.60 -16.72
CA ASP A 289 -1.05 -25.88 -15.34
C ASP A 289 -1.99 -25.27 -14.29
N ASN A 290 -2.52 -24.07 -14.54
CA ASN A 290 -3.43 -23.39 -13.62
C ASN A 290 -4.75 -24.16 -13.43
N GLU A 291 -5.32 -24.74 -14.49
CA GLU A 291 -6.54 -25.57 -14.40
C GLU A 291 -6.28 -26.87 -13.65
N LEU A 292 -5.09 -27.45 -13.80
CA LEU A 292 -4.67 -28.61 -13.03
C LEU A 292 -4.54 -28.25 -11.55
N LEU A 293 -3.84 -27.16 -11.24
CA LEU A 293 -3.70 -26.67 -9.87
C LEU A 293 -5.05 -26.27 -9.24
N GLY A 294 -6.02 -25.81 -10.03
CA GLY A 294 -7.39 -25.57 -9.56
C GLY A 294 -8.13 -26.82 -9.09
N LYS A 295 -7.71 -28.01 -9.55
CA LYS A 295 -8.25 -29.33 -9.15
C LYS A 295 -7.41 -30.01 -8.06
N LEU A 296 -6.47 -29.31 -7.44
CA LEU A 296 -5.56 -29.84 -6.45
C LEU A 296 -6.28 -30.36 -5.19
N LYS A 297 -5.92 -31.57 -4.75
CA LYS A 297 -6.37 -32.16 -3.48
C LYS A 297 -5.19 -32.30 -2.52
N THR A 298 -5.52 -32.54 -1.25
CA THR A 298 -4.54 -32.73 -0.16
C THR A 298 -3.54 -33.84 -0.47
N GLU A 299 -3.99 -34.96 -1.05
CA GLU A 299 -3.13 -36.08 -1.45
C GLU A 299 -2.00 -35.69 -2.42
N ASP A 300 -2.19 -34.65 -3.24
CA ASP A 300 -1.17 -34.20 -4.19
C ASP A 300 -0.06 -33.44 -3.46
N LEU A 301 -0.43 -32.63 -2.44
CA LEU A 301 0.53 -31.92 -1.58
C LEU A 301 1.33 -32.88 -0.69
N LEU A 302 0.69 -33.95 -0.20
CA LEU A 302 1.39 -35.01 0.54
C LEU A 302 2.43 -35.71 -0.36
N LYS A 303 2.05 -36.06 -1.59
CA LYS A 303 2.97 -36.65 -2.58
C LYS A 303 4.08 -35.68 -2.99
N PHE A 304 3.81 -34.38 -2.98
CA PHE A 304 4.81 -33.35 -3.24
C PHE A 304 5.85 -33.22 -2.12
N GLY A 305 5.50 -33.63 -0.88
CA GLY A 305 6.44 -33.67 0.25
C GLY A 305 6.02 -32.86 1.48
N PHE A 306 4.76 -32.42 1.58
CA PHE A 306 4.25 -31.78 2.80
C PHE A 306 3.73 -32.77 3.82
N GLU A 307 3.89 -32.43 5.10
CA GLU A 307 3.30 -33.16 6.22
C GLU A 307 1.78 -32.95 6.28
N SER A 308 1.04 -34.00 6.68
CA SER A 308 -0.43 -33.96 6.77
C SER A 308 -0.93 -32.94 7.79
N GLU A 309 -0.23 -32.81 8.92
CA GLU A 309 -0.53 -31.84 9.97
C GLU A 309 -0.40 -30.41 9.44
N PHE A 310 0.66 -30.13 8.68
CA PHE A 310 0.92 -28.80 8.13
C PHE A 310 -0.14 -28.39 7.11
N ILE A 311 -0.50 -29.27 6.16
CA ILE A 311 -1.57 -28.98 5.20
C ILE A 311 -2.94 -28.91 5.88
N GLY A 312 -3.15 -29.66 6.97
CA GLY A 312 -4.36 -29.55 7.81
C GLY A 312 -4.57 -28.15 8.38
N ARG A 313 -3.49 -27.39 8.60
CA ARG A 313 -3.54 -25.98 9.05
C ARG A 313 -3.73 -24.97 7.93
N LEU A 314 -3.81 -25.39 6.66
CA LEU A 314 -3.97 -24.55 5.47
C LEU A 314 -5.24 -24.93 4.68
N PRO A 315 -6.45 -24.72 5.24
CA PRO A 315 -7.70 -25.17 4.63
C PRO A 315 -8.10 -24.37 3.39
N VAL A 316 -7.63 -23.12 3.25
CA VAL A 316 -7.95 -22.26 2.11
C VAL A 316 -6.84 -22.35 1.08
N ARG A 317 -7.20 -22.60 -0.18
CA ARG A 317 -6.26 -22.61 -1.31
C ARG A 317 -6.65 -21.55 -2.32
N SER A 318 -5.65 -20.86 -2.84
CA SER A 318 -5.82 -19.82 -3.86
C SER A 318 -4.79 -20.04 -4.95
N VAL A 319 -5.24 -20.22 -6.19
CA VAL A 319 -4.37 -20.39 -7.36
C VAL A 319 -4.33 -19.07 -8.12
N LEU A 320 -3.12 -18.64 -8.49
CA LEU A 320 -2.88 -17.44 -9.28
C LEU A 320 -2.49 -17.86 -10.71
N ASP A 321 -3.07 -17.15 -11.67
CA ASP A 321 -2.86 -17.40 -13.09
C ASP A 321 -1.50 -16.85 -13.55
N PRO A 322 -0.85 -17.51 -14.53
CA PRO A 322 0.30 -16.92 -15.22
C PRO A 322 -0.10 -15.64 -15.96
N LEU A 323 0.86 -14.73 -16.10
CA LEU A 323 0.67 -13.46 -16.81
C LEU A 323 1.02 -13.62 -18.30
N THR A 324 0.15 -13.13 -19.16
CA THR A 324 0.42 -13.01 -20.61
C THR A 324 1.07 -11.66 -20.91
N GLN A 325 1.64 -11.50 -22.12
CA GLN A 325 2.14 -10.19 -22.58
C GLN A 325 1.07 -9.10 -22.49
N ALA A 326 -0.18 -9.40 -22.86
CA ALA A 326 -1.29 -8.47 -22.75
C ALA A 326 -1.58 -8.08 -21.29
N ASP A 327 -1.41 -9.01 -20.35
CA ASP A 327 -1.54 -8.72 -18.92
C ASP A 327 -0.40 -7.82 -18.42
N LEU A 328 0.84 -8.03 -18.88
CA LEU A 328 1.99 -7.18 -18.55
C LEU A 328 1.81 -5.75 -19.07
N PHE A 329 1.33 -5.61 -20.32
CA PHE A 329 0.97 -4.30 -20.87
C PHE A 329 -0.14 -3.63 -20.05
N ALA A 330 -1.20 -4.38 -19.72
CA ALA A 330 -2.27 -3.87 -18.87
C ALA A 330 -1.76 -3.45 -17.48
N ILE A 331 -0.76 -4.15 -16.92
CA ILE A 331 -0.12 -3.76 -15.65
C ILE A 331 0.59 -2.40 -15.80
N LEU A 332 1.41 -2.22 -16.83
CA LEU A 332 2.12 -0.96 -17.08
C LEU A 332 1.17 0.21 -17.34
N ARG A 333 0.06 -0.06 -18.02
CA ARG A 333 -0.96 0.95 -18.34
C ARG A 333 -1.79 1.40 -17.13
N MET A 334 -1.76 0.69 -16.00
CA MET A 334 -2.55 1.08 -14.83
C MET A 334 -2.10 2.46 -14.30
N PRO A 335 -3.03 3.38 -13.98
CA PRO A 335 -2.68 4.69 -13.45
C PRO A 335 -1.85 4.62 -12.17
N ASN A 336 -2.15 3.66 -11.30
CA ASN A 336 -1.46 3.45 -10.02
C ASN A 336 -0.27 2.48 -10.15
N ASN A 337 0.33 2.34 -11.34
CA ASN A 337 1.51 1.51 -11.51
C ASN A 337 2.72 2.18 -10.82
N PRO A 338 3.31 1.55 -9.78
CA PRO A 338 4.40 2.18 -9.02
C PRO A 338 5.69 2.32 -9.81
N VAL A 339 5.93 1.47 -10.83
CA VAL A 339 7.14 1.52 -11.66
C VAL A 339 7.09 2.75 -12.57
N ILE A 340 5.95 2.96 -13.26
CA ILE A 340 5.77 4.13 -14.12
C ILE A 340 5.72 5.42 -13.31
N LEU A 341 4.99 5.44 -12.20
CA LEU A 341 4.94 6.62 -11.32
C LEU A 341 6.31 6.93 -10.71
N GLY A 342 7.06 5.90 -10.30
CA GLY A 342 8.44 6.04 -9.82
C GLY A 342 9.35 6.67 -10.86
N LYS A 343 9.37 6.14 -12.09
CA LYS A 343 10.20 6.70 -13.16
C LYS A 343 9.82 8.13 -13.56
N ARG A 344 8.53 8.45 -13.59
CA ARG A 344 8.10 9.84 -13.80
C ARG A 344 8.62 10.75 -12.68
N LEU A 345 8.60 10.28 -11.43
CA LEU A 345 9.10 11.03 -10.28
C LEU A 345 10.61 11.24 -10.34
N ASP A 346 11.37 10.21 -10.74
CA ASP A 346 12.83 10.28 -10.89
C ASP A 346 13.23 11.39 -11.87
N PHE A 347 12.59 11.47 -13.04
CA PHE A 347 12.82 12.57 -13.99
C PHE A 347 12.31 13.92 -13.48
N ALA A 348 11.14 13.95 -12.84
CA ALA A 348 10.57 15.19 -12.31
C ALA A 348 11.42 15.80 -11.18
N ALA A 349 12.17 14.98 -10.43
CA ALA A 349 13.13 15.47 -9.44
C ALA A 349 14.24 16.33 -10.06
N TYR A 350 14.54 16.13 -11.34
CA TYR A 350 15.45 16.96 -12.14
C TYR A 350 14.73 18.04 -12.97
N GLY A 351 13.43 18.25 -12.76
CA GLY A 351 12.64 19.22 -13.53
C GLY A 351 12.33 18.77 -14.96
N ILE A 352 12.32 17.46 -15.20
CA ILE A 352 12.04 16.85 -16.51
C ILE A 352 10.65 16.18 -16.47
N GLU A 353 9.74 16.64 -17.32
CA GLU A 353 8.42 16.05 -17.46
C GLU A 353 8.46 14.84 -18.40
N ALA A 354 8.51 13.64 -17.81
CA ALA A 354 8.52 12.37 -18.52
C ALA A 354 7.11 11.82 -18.79
N VAL A 355 6.86 11.42 -20.05
CA VAL A 355 5.57 10.86 -20.50
C VAL A 355 5.81 9.59 -21.32
N PHE A 356 5.11 8.52 -20.95
CA PHE A 356 5.19 7.23 -21.64
C PHE A 356 4.08 7.10 -22.69
N THR A 357 4.45 6.77 -23.92
CA THR A 357 3.48 6.46 -24.98
C THR A 357 2.91 5.05 -24.83
N GLU A 358 1.67 4.83 -25.28
CA GLU A 358 1.04 3.49 -25.22
C GLU A 358 1.87 2.44 -25.97
N ALA A 359 2.43 2.79 -27.13
CA ALA A 359 3.31 1.92 -27.89
C ALA A 359 4.62 1.57 -27.15
N ALA A 360 5.20 2.50 -26.37
CA ALA A 360 6.35 2.20 -25.55
C ALA A 360 6.01 1.19 -24.43
N LEU A 361 4.84 1.33 -23.80
CA LEU A 361 4.38 0.38 -22.78
C LEU A 361 4.17 -1.03 -23.37
N GLU A 362 3.68 -1.13 -24.61
CA GLU A 362 3.55 -2.41 -25.32
C GLU A 362 4.92 -3.06 -25.58
N GLU A 363 5.92 -2.27 -25.99
CA GLU A 363 7.28 -2.78 -26.23
C GLU A 363 7.95 -3.24 -24.93
N PHE A 364 7.83 -2.48 -23.84
CA PHE A 364 8.29 -2.89 -22.52
C PHE A 364 7.66 -4.22 -22.08
N ALA A 365 6.36 -4.38 -22.30
CA ALA A 365 5.66 -5.62 -21.99
C ALA A 365 6.14 -6.80 -22.87
N ALA A 366 6.43 -6.56 -24.15
CA ALA A 366 6.96 -7.56 -25.07
C ALA A 366 8.35 -8.05 -24.63
N LEU A 367 9.24 -7.13 -24.25
CA LEU A 367 10.58 -7.44 -23.77
C LEU A 367 10.52 -8.22 -22.44
N ALA A 368 9.74 -7.74 -21.47
CA ALA A 368 9.60 -8.42 -20.17
C ALA A 368 8.97 -9.82 -20.31
N PHE A 369 8.06 -10.01 -21.26
CA PHE A 369 7.49 -11.34 -21.53
C PHE A 369 8.54 -12.33 -22.04
N LYS A 370 9.49 -11.87 -22.88
CA LYS A 370 10.58 -12.70 -23.39
C LYS A 370 11.53 -13.18 -22.29
N GLU A 371 11.69 -12.41 -21.21
CA GLU A 371 12.53 -12.79 -20.06
C GLU A 371 11.93 -13.91 -19.20
N ASN A 372 10.63 -14.22 -19.33
CA ASN A 372 9.92 -15.25 -18.55
C ASN A 372 9.99 -15.09 -17.02
N THR A 373 10.21 -13.87 -16.52
CA THR A 373 10.28 -13.56 -15.08
C THR A 373 8.96 -13.01 -14.50
N GLY A 374 7.93 -12.90 -15.34
CA GLY A 374 6.62 -12.32 -14.99
C GLY A 374 6.71 -10.81 -14.78
N ALA A 375 5.87 -10.23 -13.91
CA ALA A 375 5.86 -8.78 -13.68
C ALA A 375 7.13 -8.25 -12.99
N ARG A 376 8.02 -9.13 -12.48
CA ARG A 376 9.32 -8.71 -11.94
C ARG A 376 10.26 -8.22 -13.04
N GLY A 377 10.19 -8.77 -14.24
CA GLY A 377 11.00 -8.35 -15.38
C GLY A 377 10.67 -6.93 -15.86
N LEU A 378 9.45 -6.45 -15.63
CA LEU A 378 9.05 -5.09 -16.02
C LEU A 378 9.97 -4.02 -15.41
N VAL A 379 10.41 -4.22 -14.17
CA VAL A 379 11.34 -3.28 -13.53
C VAL A 379 12.69 -3.30 -14.25
N SER A 380 13.28 -4.49 -14.43
CA SER A 380 14.59 -4.62 -15.09
C SER A 380 14.59 -3.99 -16.47
N VAL A 381 13.61 -4.33 -17.31
CA VAL A 381 13.55 -3.84 -18.69
C VAL A 381 13.40 -2.31 -18.74
N ILE A 382 12.62 -1.72 -17.82
CA ILE A 382 12.45 -0.26 -17.76
C ILE A 382 13.72 0.43 -17.27
N GLU A 383 14.35 -0.09 -16.21
CA GLU A 383 15.64 0.44 -15.71
C GLU A 383 16.70 0.40 -16.82
N ASP A 384 16.92 -0.77 -17.42
CA ASP A 384 17.96 -0.98 -18.44
C ASP A 384 17.78 -0.05 -19.65
N ALA A 385 16.53 0.21 -20.06
CA ALA A 385 16.24 1.09 -21.19
C ALA A 385 16.40 2.58 -20.88
N LEU A 386 16.17 3.01 -19.63
CA LEU A 386 16.12 4.42 -19.25
C LEU A 386 17.41 4.95 -18.62
N ILE A 387 18.28 4.08 -18.10
CA ILE A 387 19.59 4.47 -17.52
C ILE A 387 20.36 5.50 -18.38
N PRO A 388 20.54 5.31 -19.71
CA PRO A 388 21.29 6.28 -20.52
C PRO A 388 20.66 7.69 -20.54
N PHE A 389 19.34 7.77 -20.42
CA PHE A 389 18.61 9.04 -20.40
C PHE A 389 18.64 9.66 -19.01
N GLU A 390 18.58 8.85 -17.96
CA GLU A 390 18.75 9.29 -16.57
C GLU A 390 20.16 9.85 -16.31
N GLU A 391 21.19 9.30 -16.97
CA GLU A 391 22.55 9.83 -16.90
C GLU A 391 22.71 11.16 -17.64
N ALA A 392 22.17 11.25 -18.85
CA ALA A 392 22.45 12.38 -19.74
C ALA A 392 21.51 13.58 -19.54
N LEU A 393 20.19 13.36 -19.44
CA LEU A 393 19.21 14.45 -19.50
C LEU A 393 19.30 15.45 -18.33
N PRO A 394 19.57 15.05 -17.07
CA PRO A 394 19.71 16.01 -15.96
C PRO A 394 20.82 17.04 -16.15
N SER A 395 21.83 16.72 -16.98
CA SER A 395 22.94 17.63 -17.30
C SER A 395 22.63 18.58 -18.47
N THR A 396 21.38 18.62 -18.95
CA THR A 396 20.95 19.39 -20.13
C THR A 396 19.86 20.40 -19.78
N GLY A 397 19.52 21.29 -20.73
CA GLY A 397 18.38 22.22 -20.59
C GLY A 397 17.02 21.62 -21.01
N ILE A 398 16.92 20.31 -21.18
CA ILE A 398 15.72 19.64 -21.68
C ILE A 398 14.74 19.41 -20.52
N HIS A 399 13.54 19.99 -20.62
CA HIS A 399 12.50 19.88 -19.58
C HIS A 399 11.37 18.90 -19.94
N ARG A 400 11.35 18.37 -21.16
CA ARG A 400 10.29 17.47 -21.63
C ARG A 400 10.91 16.22 -22.24
N PHE A 401 10.44 15.05 -21.81
CA PHE A 401 10.93 13.77 -22.29
C PHE A 401 9.78 12.82 -22.62
N THR A 402 9.72 12.34 -23.86
CA THR A 402 8.70 11.39 -24.31
C THR A 402 9.33 10.03 -24.57
N ILE A 403 8.87 9.02 -23.83
CA ILE A 403 9.32 7.65 -23.97
C ILE A 403 8.51 6.98 -25.08
N THR A 404 9.19 6.71 -26.20
CA THR A 404 8.64 6.07 -27.41
C THR A 404 9.30 4.72 -27.64
N PRO A 405 8.79 3.86 -28.54
CA PRO A 405 9.48 2.63 -28.91
C PRO A 405 10.92 2.84 -29.41
N GLU A 406 11.23 3.98 -30.04
CA GLU A 406 12.60 4.29 -30.48
C GLU A 406 13.57 4.46 -29.30
N VAL A 407 13.11 5.01 -28.17
CA VAL A 407 13.90 5.14 -26.93
C VAL A 407 14.33 3.78 -26.40
N ILE A 408 13.47 2.77 -26.57
CA ILE A 408 13.69 1.41 -26.07
C ILE A 408 14.57 0.62 -27.05
N CYS A 409 14.25 0.65 -28.34
CA CYS A 409 14.93 -0.18 -29.34
C CYS A 409 16.29 0.38 -29.80
N ALA A 410 16.51 1.70 -29.68
CA ALA A 410 17.74 2.36 -30.12
C ALA A 410 18.09 3.56 -29.20
N PRO A 411 18.45 3.30 -27.93
CA PRO A 411 18.61 4.33 -26.90
C PRO A 411 19.66 5.38 -27.29
N GLU A 412 20.86 4.96 -27.71
CA GLU A 412 21.96 5.87 -28.09
C GLU A 412 21.58 6.79 -29.26
N LYS A 413 20.89 6.25 -30.27
CA LYS A 413 20.44 7.02 -31.44
C LYS A 413 19.37 8.04 -31.05
N SER A 414 18.43 7.64 -30.21
CA SER A 414 17.37 8.52 -29.70
C SER A 414 17.96 9.64 -28.84
N LEU A 415 18.87 9.30 -27.93
CA LEU A 415 19.57 10.26 -27.08
C LEU A 415 20.38 11.26 -27.92
N GLY A 416 21.13 10.79 -28.93
CA GLY A 416 21.88 11.67 -29.83
C GLY A 416 20.97 12.65 -30.60
N LYS A 417 19.80 12.21 -31.07
CA LYS A 417 18.81 13.10 -31.68
C LYS A 417 18.31 14.16 -30.69
N LEU A 418 18.03 13.74 -29.45
CA LEU A 418 17.48 14.60 -28.39
C LEU A 418 18.50 15.68 -27.99
N LEU A 419 19.78 15.31 -27.84
CA LEU A 419 20.86 16.23 -27.51
C LEU A 419 21.27 17.16 -28.66
N SER A 420 20.97 16.79 -29.91
CA SER A 420 21.36 17.60 -31.08
C SER A 420 20.54 18.89 -31.26
N GLY A 421 19.40 19.04 -30.58
CA GLY A 421 18.51 20.20 -30.68
C GLY A 421 17.77 20.37 -32.03
N ASN A 422 18.14 19.61 -33.07
CA ASN A 422 17.61 19.77 -34.44
C ASN A 422 16.11 19.44 -34.61
N HIS A 423 15.46 18.86 -33.58
CA HIS A 423 14.10 18.34 -33.65
C HIS A 423 13.21 18.79 -32.47
N GLU A 424 13.55 19.90 -31.81
CA GLU A 424 12.80 20.40 -30.63
C GLU A 424 11.30 20.53 -30.89
N GLU A 425 10.88 21.13 -32.01
CA GLU A 425 9.45 21.27 -32.34
C GLU A 425 8.75 19.91 -32.52
N THR A 426 9.43 18.94 -33.14
CA THR A 426 8.87 17.59 -33.35
C THR A 426 8.71 16.86 -32.02
N PHE A 427 9.70 16.96 -31.13
CA PHE A 427 9.63 16.36 -29.79
C PHE A 427 8.58 17.04 -28.91
N ALA A 428 8.41 18.36 -29.01
CA ALA A 428 7.36 19.09 -28.31
C ALA A 428 5.96 18.63 -28.75
N LEU A 429 5.73 18.50 -30.06
CA LEU A 429 4.46 17.99 -30.60
C LEU A 429 4.16 16.55 -30.14
N LEU A 430 5.17 15.67 -30.18
CA LEU A 430 5.04 14.29 -29.71
C LEU A 430 4.72 14.23 -28.21
N HIS A 431 5.33 15.10 -27.41
CA HIS A 431 5.08 15.20 -25.97
C HIS A 431 3.66 15.66 -25.68
N ASP A 432 3.21 16.74 -26.33
CA ASP A 432 1.86 17.27 -26.16
C ASP A 432 0.79 16.24 -26.61
N GLU A 433 1.05 15.49 -27.68
CA GLU A 433 0.17 14.41 -28.13
C GLU A 433 0.12 13.26 -27.11
N ALA A 434 1.26 12.82 -26.58
CA ALA A 434 1.33 11.77 -25.58
C ALA A 434 0.62 12.16 -24.27
N LEU A 435 0.76 13.42 -23.84
CA LEU A 435 0.02 13.98 -22.70
C LEU A 435 -1.49 13.96 -22.95
N LYS A 436 -1.93 14.41 -24.13
CA LYS A 436 -3.35 14.42 -24.50
C LYS A 436 -3.95 13.01 -24.51
N GLN A 437 -3.21 12.03 -25.05
CA GLN A 437 -3.62 10.62 -25.04
C GLN A 437 -3.70 10.06 -23.61
N THR A 438 -2.71 10.37 -22.78
CA THR A 438 -2.68 9.97 -21.36
C THR A 438 -3.88 10.55 -20.61
N LYS A 439 -4.11 11.87 -20.73
CA LYS A 439 -5.27 12.54 -20.12
C LYS A 439 -6.60 11.91 -20.54
N ALA A 440 -6.78 11.66 -21.85
CA ALA A 440 -7.99 11.02 -22.36
C ALA A 440 -8.16 9.58 -21.85
N PHE A 441 -7.07 8.84 -21.68
CA PHE A 441 -7.09 7.51 -21.08
C PHE A 441 -7.50 7.56 -19.61
N ILE A 442 -6.89 8.46 -18.81
CA ILE A 442 -7.22 8.62 -17.39
C ILE A 442 -8.67 9.04 -17.22
N GLN A 443 -9.16 10.00 -18.01
CA GLN A 443 -10.57 10.41 -17.99
C GLN A 443 -11.51 9.22 -18.24
N LYS A 444 -11.24 8.42 -19.27
CA LYS A 444 -12.02 7.20 -19.57
C LYS A 444 -11.93 6.18 -18.43
N TYR A 445 -10.76 6.02 -17.82
CA TYR A 445 -10.56 5.12 -16.69
C TYR A 445 -11.37 5.56 -15.46
N VAL A 446 -11.35 6.84 -15.12
CA VAL A 446 -12.12 7.41 -14.00
C VAL A 446 -13.62 7.20 -14.23
N VAL A 447 -14.12 7.52 -15.42
CA VAL A 447 -15.55 7.32 -15.77
C VAL A 447 -15.94 5.84 -15.68
N LYS A 448 -15.11 4.93 -16.21
CA LYS A 448 -15.36 3.48 -16.14
C LYS A 448 -15.39 2.95 -14.70
N ASN A 449 -14.63 3.55 -13.79
CA ASN A 449 -14.52 3.14 -12.40
C ASN A 449 -15.27 4.07 -11.42
N LYS A 450 -16.19 4.91 -11.94
CA LYS A 450 -16.91 5.94 -11.17
C LYS A 450 -17.56 5.38 -9.91
N ASP A 451 -18.30 4.26 -10.00
CA ASP A 451 -19.01 3.71 -8.85
C ASP A 451 -18.07 3.29 -7.71
N ASN A 452 -16.92 2.73 -8.09
CA ASN A 452 -15.88 2.31 -7.14
C ASN A 452 -15.23 3.52 -6.46
N LEU A 453 -14.85 4.53 -7.25
CA LEU A 453 -14.22 5.75 -6.76
C LEU A 453 -15.20 6.59 -5.92
N ASN A 454 -16.46 6.68 -6.33
CA ASN A 454 -17.52 7.37 -5.59
C ASN A 454 -17.73 6.73 -4.21
N ARG A 455 -17.77 5.39 -4.11
CA ARG A 455 -17.90 4.70 -2.81
C ARG A 455 -16.65 4.85 -1.95
N ALA A 456 -15.47 4.80 -2.57
CA ALA A 456 -14.20 4.90 -1.84
C ALA A 456 -13.97 6.31 -1.25
N HIS A 457 -14.34 7.36 -1.99
CA HIS A 457 -14.00 8.74 -1.63
C HIS A 457 -15.22 9.62 -1.31
N GLY A 458 -16.45 9.15 -1.56
CA GLY A 458 -17.68 9.87 -1.23
C GLY A 458 -17.88 11.16 -2.05
N MET A 459 -17.48 11.16 -3.33
CA MET A 459 -17.66 12.27 -4.25
C MET A 459 -18.42 11.78 -5.50
N GLU A 460 -19.38 12.55 -6.01
CA GLU A 460 -20.01 12.23 -7.29
C GLU A 460 -19.15 12.68 -8.47
N LEU A 461 -18.57 11.74 -9.21
CA LEU A 461 -17.75 12.05 -10.38
C LEU A 461 -18.62 12.34 -11.63
N SER A 462 -18.99 13.59 -11.85
CA SER A 462 -19.50 14.07 -13.16
C SER A 462 -18.46 13.90 -14.29
N SER A 463 -18.87 14.11 -15.56
CA SER A 463 -17.92 14.12 -16.69
C SER A 463 -16.81 15.17 -16.49
N ARG A 464 -17.19 16.33 -15.96
CA ARG A 464 -16.28 17.46 -15.76
C ARG A 464 -15.31 17.25 -14.59
N THR A 465 -15.79 16.77 -13.46
CA THR A 465 -14.91 16.39 -12.34
C THR A 465 -13.94 15.27 -12.74
N SER A 466 -14.35 14.35 -13.61
CA SER A 466 -13.45 13.33 -14.18
C SER A 466 -12.33 13.94 -15.04
N GLU A 467 -12.62 15.02 -15.78
CA GLU A 467 -11.60 15.79 -16.51
C GLU A 467 -10.64 16.50 -15.56
N LEU A 468 -11.15 17.12 -14.50
CA LEU A 468 -10.33 17.80 -13.49
C LEU A 468 -9.42 16.81 -12.74
N VAL A 469 -9.92 15.61 -12.41
CA VAL A 469 -9.10 14.53 -11.84
C VAL A 469 -8.01 14.10 -12.81
N ALA A 470 -8.34 13.90 -14.09
CA ALA A 470 -7.35 13.53 -15.10
C ALA A 470 -6.28 14.62 -15.29
N GLU A 471 -6.68 15.89 -15.27
CA GLU A 471 -5.79 17.04 -15.35
C GLU A 471 -4.84 17.10 -14.15
N TYR A 472 -5.39 16.99 -12.93
CA TYR A 472 -4.61 16.98 -11.70
C TYR A 472 -3.61 15.83 -11.68
N PHE A 473 -4.04 14.63 -12.06
CA PHE A 473 -3.17 13.44 -12.13
C PHE A 473 -2.04 13.59 -13.16
N CYS A 474 -2.30 14.23 -14.31
CA CYS A 474 -1.24 14.44 -15.30
C CYS A 474 -0.20 15.44 -14.81
N ARG A 475 -0.63 16.53 -14.15
CA ARG A 475 0.24 17.56 -13.58
C ARG A 475 1.01 17.11 -12.34
N HIS A 476 0.39 16.28 -11.50
CA HIS A 476 0.96 15.86 -10.22
C HIS A 476 1.18 14.35 -10.23
N ILE A 477 2.44 13.94 -10.06
CA ILE A 477 2.83 12.53 -9.97
C ILE A 477 2.33 11.98 -8.63
N THR A 478 1.12 11.43 -8.65
CA THR A 478 0.37 10.97 -7.49
C THR A 478 -0.44 9.72 -7.84
N GLU A 479 -0.94 9.01 -6.83
CA GLU A 479 -1.92 7.94 -7.05
C GLU A 479 -3.28 8.55 -7.44
N LEU A 480 -4.05 7.85 -8.28
CA LEU A 480 -5.36 8.32 -8.74
C LEU A 480 -6.33 8.57 -7.58
N GLY A 481 -6.28 7.74 -6.53
CA GLY A 481 -7.11 7.95 -5.34
C GLY A 481 -6.79 9.27 -4.64
N THR A 482 -5.51 9.63 -4.53
CA THR A 482 -5.07 10.91 -3.96
C THR A 482 -5.52 12.09 -4.82
N ALA A 483 -5.47 11.96 -6.15
CA ALA A 483 -6.00 12.97 -7.06
C ALA A 483 -7.51 13.19 -6.82
N VAL A 484 -8.30 12.13 -6.70
CA VAL A 484 -9.74 12.22 -6.40
C VAL A 484 -9.98 12.89 -5.04
N GLU A 485 -9.24 12.53 -4.00
CA GLU A 485 -9.34 13.16 -2.67
C GLU A 485 -8.99 14.65 -2.68
N LYS A 486 -7.98 15.04 -3.46
CA LYS A 486 -7.60 16.45 -3.62
C LYS A 486 -8.68 17.25 -4.34
N ILE A 487 -9.21 16.73 -5.44
CA ILE A 487 -10.34 17.35 -6.14
C ILE A 487 -11.56 17.48 -5.21
N LYS A 488 -11.87 16.45 -4.42
CA LYS A 488 -12.93 16.53 -3.43
C LYS A 488 -12.67 17.63 -2.40
N THR A 489 -11.46 17.71 -1.86
CA THR A 489 -11.07 18.72 -0.87
C THR A 489 -11.23 20.14 -1.43
N HIS A 490 -10.85 20.36 -2.69
CA HIS A 490 -11.05 21.63 -3.37
C HIS A 490 -12.54 21.96 -3.53
N TYR A 491 -13.36 20.98 -3.93
CA TYR A 491 -14.81 21.16 -4.06
C TYR A 491 -15.48 21.48 -2.71
N ASP A 492 -15.09 20.77 -1.65
CA ASP A 492 -15.55 21.05 -0.28
C ASP A 492 -15.10 22.45 0.17
N SER A 493 -13.92 22.91 -0.25
CA SER A 493 -13.43 24.27 0.02
C SER A 493 -14.29 25.33 -0.67
N VAL A 494 -14.78 25.09 -1.89
CA VAL A 494 -15.74 26.00 -2.57
C VAL A 494 -17.03 26.15 -1.78
N LYS A 495 -17.56 25.04 -1.23
CA LYS A 495 -18.74 25.11 -0.36
C LYS A 495 -18.47 25.81 0.97
N GLN A 496 -17.27 25.67 1.53
CA GLN A 496 -16.89 26.42 2.72
C GLN A 496 -16.78 27.92 2.43
N MET A 497 -16.30 28.32 1.24
CA MET A 497 -16.26 29.72 0.82
C MET A 497 -17.65 30.37 0.84
N GLU A 498 -18.70 29.68 0.34
CA GLU A 498 -20.10 30.16 0.43
C GLU A 498 -20.54 30.40 1.89
N LEU A 499 -20.22 29.44 2.78
CA LEU A 499 -20.59 29.50 4.20
C LEU A 499 -19.83 30.60 4.95
N ASP A 500 -18.54 30.76 4.66
CA ASP A 500 -17.69 31.74 5.32
C ASP A 500 -18.02 33.17 4.86
N PHE A 501 -18.33 33.36 3.57
CA PHE A 501 -18.83 34.65 3.07
C PHE A 501 -20.13 35.05 3.79
N PHE A 502 -21.06 34.10 3.94
CA PHE A 502 -22.31 34.37 4.67
C PHE A 502 -22.07 34.72 6.14
N LYS A 503 -21.16 34.02 6.84
CA LYS A 503 -20.86 34.31 8.25
C LYS A 503 -20.18 35.66 8.46
N GLN A 504 -19.31 36.07 7.54
CA GLN A 504 -18.52 37.30 7.68
C GLN A 504 -19.29 38.54 7.24
N HIS A 505 -20.16 38.40 6.22
CA HIS A 505 -20.76 39.54 5.53
C HIS A 505 -22.29 39.53 5.51
N GLU A 506 -22.94 38.49 6.09
CA GLU A 506 -24.40 38.31 6.11
C GLU A 506 -25.05 38.22 4.71
N LEU A 507 -24.25 38.00 3.67
CA LEU A 507 -24.69 37.85 2.27
C LEU A 507 -24.64 36.37 1.85
N ASN A 508 -25.73 35.83 1.31
CA ASN A 508 -25.77 34.43 0.88
C ASN A 508 -25.40 34.31 -0.61
N LEU A 509 -24.13 34.02 -0.87
CA LEU A 509 -23.63 33.67 -2.20
C LEU A 509 -23.80 32.17 -2.46
N VAL A 510 -24.32 31.83 -3.63
CA VAL A 510 -24.38 30.44 -4.11
C VAL A 510 -23.72 30.39 -5.47
N PHE A 511 -22.66 29.61 -5.61
CA PHE A 511 -22.01 29.38 -6.89
C PHE A 511 -22.81 28.40 -7.73
N GLU A 512 -23.07 28.78 -8.97
CA GLU A 512 -23.61 27.86 -9.97
C GLU A 512 -22.55 26.83 -10.39
N GLU A 513 -22.95 25.70 -10.99
CA GLU A 513 -22.03 24.61 -11.32
C GLU A 513 -20.86 25.06 -12.23
N ASP A 514 -21.13 25.97 -13.17
CA ASP A 514 -20.13 26.52 -14.09
C ASP A 514 -19.13 27.46 -13.38
N ALA A 515 -19.57 28.19 -12.35
CA ALA A 515 -18.72 29.00 -11.49
C ALA A 515 -17.83 28.13 -10.60
N ILE A 516 -18.39 27.05 -10.02
CA ILE A 516 -17.60 26.08 -9.25
C ILE A 516 -16.52 25.47 -10.14
N ASP A 517 -16.86 25.05 -11.36
CA ASP A 517 -15.90 24.50 -12.31
C ASP A 517 -14.78 25.50 -12.64
N PHE A 518 -15.09 26.78 -12.81
CA PHE A 518 -14.10 27.82 -13.05
C PHE A 518 -13.16 28.03 -11.85
N ILE A 519 -13.71 28.10 -10.63
CA ILE A 519 -12.93 28.19 -9.39
C ILE A 519 -12.01 26.97 -9.22
N MET A 520 -12.53 25.78 -9.53
CA MET A 520 -11.74 24.54 -9.49
C MET A 520 -10.59 24.54 -10.51
N GLU A 521 -10.81 25.09 -11.72
CA GLU A 521 -9.72 25.31 -12.68
C GLU A 521 -8.66 26.25 -12.12
N GLN A 522 -9.03 27.32 -11.41
CA GLN A 522 -8.06 28.22 -10.75
C GLN A 522 -7.22 27.50 -9.70
N PHE A 523 -7.83 26.63 -8.89
CA PHE A 523 -7.12 25.82 -7.91
C PHE A 523 -6.11 24.86 -8.54
N ILE A 524 -6.48 24.20 -9.63
CA ILE A 524 -5.68 23.12 -10.21
C ILE A 524 -4.62 23.65 -11.17
N ILE A 525 -4.96 24.65 -11.98
CA ILE A 525 -4.08 25.16 -13.05
C ILE A 525 -3.17 26.25 -12.51
N HIS A 526 -3.71 27.16 -11.71
CA HIS A 526 -3.01 28.36 -11.27
C HIS A 526 -2.50 28.26 -9.84
N GLY A 527 -2.87 27.21 -9.09
CA GLY A 527 -2.42 27.00 -7.72
C GLY A 527 -2.94 28.06 -6.74
N VAL A 528 -4.01 28.76 -7.11
CA VAL A 528 -4.61 29.83 -6.31
C VAL A 528 -5.18 29.23 -5.02
N THR A 529 -5.09 29.95 -3.90
CA THR A 529 -5.64 29.51 -2.63
C THR A 529 -7.11 29.90 -2.48
N SER A 530 -7.85 29.22 -1.60
CA SER A 530 -9.24 29.60 -1.30
C SER A 530 -9.34 31.02 -0.73
N GLN A 531 -8.31 31.48 -0.02
CA GLN A 531 -8.26 32.85 0.53
C GLN A 531 -8.14 33.89 -0.58
N GLU A 532 -7.22 33.70 -1.53
CA GLU A 532 -7.05 34.62 -2.65
C GLU A 532 -8.32 34.74 -3.52
N ILE A 533 -9.05 33.63 -3.70
CA ILE A 533 -10.33 33.65 -4.41
C ILE A 533 -11.40 34.38 -3.60
N MET A 534 -11.46 34.16 -2.28
CA MET A 534 -12.39 34.86 -1.39
C MET A 534 -12.14 36.37 -1.36
N ASP A 535 -10.88 36.79 -1.24
CA ASP A 535 -10.49 38.19 -1.24
C ASP A 535 -10.91 38.85 -2.56
N LYS A 536 -10.67 38.19 -3.69
CA LYS A 536 -11.12 38.66 -5.00
C LYS A 536 -12.64 38.78 -5.09
N ILE A 537 -13.39 37.79 -4.60
CA ILE A 537 -14.86 37.83 -4.59
C ILE A 537 -15.38 38.95 -3.70
N TYR A 538 -14.71 39.20 -2.56
CA TYR A 538 -15.05 40.32 -1.70
C TYR A 538 -14.87 41.65 -2.43
N ASP A 539 -13.69 41.88 -3.01
CA ASP A 539 -13.37 43.10 -3.74
C ASP A 539 -14.31 43.31 -4.94
N ASP A 540 -14.65 42.25 -5.67
CA ASP A 540 -15.44 42.33 -6.89
C ASP A 540 -16.95 42.51 -6.62
N PHE A 541 -17.49 41.96 -5.52
CA PHE A 541 -18.94 41.85 -5.33
C PHE A 541 -19.51 42.49 -4.05
N TYR A 542 -18.72 42.68 -2.99
CA TYR A 542 -19.26 43.04 -1.67
C TYR A 542 -20.08 44.34 -1.70
N ASP A 543 -19.49 45.42 -2.23
CA ASP A 543 -20.13 46.74 -2.26
C ASP A 543 -21.42 46.73 -3.10
N GLY A 544 -21.36 46.09 -4.27
CA GLY A 544 -22.50 46.00 -5.19
C GLY A 544 -23.66 45.18 -4.63
N LEU A 545 -23.38 44.03 -4.03
CA LEU A 545 -24.40 43.15 -3.46
C LEU A 545 -24.97 43.72 -2.15
N SER A 546 -24.13 44.34 -1.31
CA SER A 546 -24.54 45.04 -0.09
C SER A 546 -25.54 46.16 -0.39
N LEU A 547 -25.30 46.96 -1.44
CA LEU A 547 -26.24 47.98 -1.91
C LEU A 547 -27.60 47.40 -2.31
N ILE A 548 -27.61 46.24 -2.97
CA ILE A 548 -28.83 45.56 -3.41
C ILE A 548 -29.59 45.00 -2.20
N CYS A 549 -28.91 44.38 -1.24
CA CYS A 549 -29.51 43.92 0.01
C CYS A 549 -30.14 45.05 0.83
N GLN A 550 -29.58 46.26 0.81
CA GLN A 550 -30.16 47.40 1.53
C GLN A 550 -31.41 47.96 0.83
N LYS A 551 -31.49 47.85 -0.50
CA LYS A 551 -32.59 48.41 -1.30
C LYS A 551 -33.67 47.40 -1.70
N SER A 552 -33.39 46.11 -1.59
CA SER A 552 -34.27 44.98 -1.93
C SER A 552 -34.33 44.00 -0.75
N GLU A 553 -35.39 43.22 -0.61
CA GLU A 553 -35.49 42.14 0.40
C GLU A 553 -34.67 40.88 0.03
N LYS A 554 -33.88 40.92 -1.05
CA LYS A 554 -33.05 39.80 -1.49
C LYS A 554 -31.72 39.72 -0.75
N ASN A 555 -31.50 38.60 -0.06
CA ASN A 555 -30.22 38.29 0.60
C ASN A 555 -29.48 37.09 -0.03
N ARG A 556 -29.99 36.53 -1.14
CA ARG A 556 -29.41 35.37 -1.81
C ARG A 556 -29.11 35.67 -3.28
N PHE A 557 -27.87 35.45 -3.67
CA PHE A 557 -27.35 35.74 -5.00
C PHE A 557 -26.70 34.50 -5.61
N TYR A 558 -26.97 34.27 -6.90
CA TYR A 558 -26.39 33.17 -7.66
C TYR A 558 -25.27 33.73 -8.54
N ILE A 559 -24.08 33.16 -8.41
CA ILE A 559 -22.88 33.60 -9.12
C ILE A 559 -22.55 32.55 -10.17
N SER A 560 -22.65 32.94 -11.44
CA SER A 560 -22.26 32.12 -12.60
C SER A 560 -20.81 32.35 -13.00
N ARG A 561 -20.28 31.53 -13.92
CA ARG A 561 -18.93 31.75 -14.47
C ARG A 561 -18.79 33.12 -15.11
N GLN A 562 -19.82 33.56 -15.84
CA GLN A 562 -19.79 34.87 -16.49
C GLN A 562 -19.76 35.99 -15.46
N ALA A 563 -20.46 35.84 -14.33
CA ALA A 563 -20.38 36.81 -13.23
C ALA A 563 -18.94 36.94 -12.69
N LEU A 564 -18.22 35.83 -12.51
CA LEU A 564 -16.82 35.85 -12.05
C LEU A 564 -15.83 36.48 -13.05
N LEU A 565 -16.15 36.45 -14.35
CA LEU A 565 -15.31 37.04 -15.40
C LEU A 565 -15.64 38.50 -15.66
N GLU A 566 -16.92 38.87 -15.60
CA GLU A 566 -17.47 40.18 -15.97
C GLU A 566 -18.31 40.77 -14.80
N HIS A 567 -17.70 40.85 -13.61
CA HIS A 567 -18.39 41.22 -12.36
C HIS A 567 -19.10 42.59 -12.45
N GLU A 568 -18.48 43.61 -13.06
CA GLU A 568 -19.09 44.93 -13.24
C GLU A 568 -20.39 44.88 -14.05
N THR A 569 -20.37 44.17 -15.19
CA THR A 569 -21.53 44.06 -16.09
C THR A 569 -22.65 43.26 -15.44
N PHE A 570 -22.29 42.22 -14.68
CA PHE A 570 -23.24 41.44 -13.91
C PHE A 570 -23.93 42.28 -12.83
N LEU A 571 -23.16 43.02 -12.02
CA LEU A 571 -23.70 43.88 -10.96
C LEU A 571 -24.59 44.99 -11.52
N GLU A 572 -24.20 45.65 -12.61
CA GLU A 572 -25.03 46.66 -13.28
C GLU A 572 -26.39 46.09 -13.70
N ASN A 573 -26.40 44.91 -14.32
CA ASN A 573 -27.63 44.27 -14.77
C ASN A 573 -28.51 43.85 -13.58
N LEU A 574 -27.90 43.39 -12.49
CA LEU A 574 -28.62 43.01 -11.28
C LEU A 574 -29.25 44.24 -10.59
N ILE A 575 -28.50 45.33 -10.46
CA ILE A 575 -28.96 46.63 -9.94
C ILE A 575 -30.12 47.16 -10.79
N LYS A 576 -29.98 47.17 -12.13
CA LYS A 576 -31.04 47.62 -13.04
C LYS A 576 -32.31 46.78 -12.87
N LYS A 577 -32.20 45.47 -12.65
CA LYS A 577 -33.36 44.59 -12.49
C LYS A 577 -34.09 44.79 -11.17
N GLU A 578 -33.36 44.96 -10.07
CA GLU A 578 -33.92 44.96 -8.71
C GLU A 578 -34.23 46.35 -8.16
N ILE A 579 -33.56 47.42 -8.64
CA ILE A 579 -33.76 48.80 -8.15
C ILE A 579 -34.63 49.63 -9.13
N SER A 580 -34.82 49.17 -10.38
CA SER A 580 -35.72 49.83 -11.35
C SER A 580 -37.14 49.25 -11.37
N SER A 581 -37.43 48.29 -10.49
CA SER A 581 -38.77 47.76 -10.20
C SER A 581 -39.23 48.34 -8.86
#